data_AF-A0A4U6W273-F1
#
_entry.id   AF-A0A4U6W273-F1
#
_cell.length_a   1.000
_cell.length_b   1.000
_cell.length_c   1.000
_cell.angle_alpha   90.00
_cell.angle_beta   90.00
_cell.angle_gamma   90.00
#
_symmetry.space_group_name_H-M   'P 1'
#
loop_
_entity.id
_entity.type
_entity.pdbx_description
1 polymer ?
#
loop_
_entity_poly.entity_id
_entity_poly.type
_entity_poly.pdbx_seq_one_letter_code
_entity_poly.pdbx_strand_id
1 'polypeptide(L)' 'MALASIRCESHKGLRLIIMLASWVIWKERNARIFNQKESTTTRVFRIFREDLACWMMAGAKHISLLAGQI' A
#
# COMPACT_ATOMS: atom_id res chain seq x y z
N MET A 1 -18.55 -10.67 19.91
CA MET A 1 -17.41 -9.72 19.95
C MET A 1 -16.41 -9.88 18.79
N ALA A 2 -16.13 -11.09 18.29
CA ALA A 2 -15.12 -11.32 17.23
C ALA A 2 -15.39 -10.61 15.87
N LEU A 3 -16.63 -10.57 15.40
CA LEU A 3 -16.97 -9.98 14.09
C LEU A 3 -16.73 -8.46 14.00
N ALA A 4 -16.94 -7.75 15.10
CA ALA A 4 -16.68 -6.30 15.18
C ALA A 4 -15.17 -6.00 15.14
N SER A 5 -14.36 -6.85 15.79
CA SER A 5 -12.90 -6.76 15.76
C SER A 5 -12.36 -6.97 14.34
N ILE A 6 -12.85 -7.99 13.63
CA ILE A 6 -12.43 -8.28 12.24
C ILE A 6 -12.72 -7.09 11.32
N ARG A 7 -13.92 -6.50 11.41
CA ARG A 7 -14.30 -5.33 10.61
C ARG A 7 -13.41 -4.11 10.89
N CYS A 8 -13.08 -3.86 12.15
CA CYS A 8 -12.18 -2.77 12.54
C CYS A 8 -10.77 -2.97 11.97
N GLU A 9 -10.25 -4.20 12.01
CA GLU A 9 -8.93 -4.51 11.43
C GLU A 9 -8.91 -4.39 9.90
N SER A 10 -9.99 -4.78 9.21
CA SER A 10 -10.12 -4.52 7.78
C SER A 10 -10.09 -3.03 7.44
N HIS A 11 -10.75 -2.18 8.24
CA HIS A 11 -10.75 -0.73 8.01
C HIS A 11 -9.37 -0.10 8.25
N LYS A 12 -8.57 -0.64 9.18
CA LYS A 12 -7.18 -0.19 9.38
C LYS A 12 -6.28 -0.62 8.22
N GLY A 13 -6.39 -1.86 7.75
CA GLY A 13 -5.65 -2.35 6.59
C GLY A 13 -5.96 -1.57 5.32
N LEU A 14 -7.24 -1.30 5.04
CA LEU A 14 -7.67 -0.51 3.89
C LEU A 14 -7.12 0.92 3.94
N ARG A 15 -7.17 1.59 5.11
CA ARG A 15 -6.61 2.93 5.28
C ARG A 15 -5.12 2.99 4.95
N LEU A 16 -4.36 1.98 5.37
CA LEU A 16 -2.94 1.91 5.06
C LEU A 16 -2.69 1.65 3.56
N ILE A 17 -3.44 0.75 2.94
CA ILE A 17 -3.37 0.48 1.49
C ILE A 17 -3.61 1.77 0.70
N ILE A 18 -4.67 2.51 1.04
CA ILE A 18 -4.99 3.80 0.41
C ILE A 18 -3.85 4.80 0.63
N MET A 19 -3.35 4.93 1.86
CA MET A 19 -2.24 5.83 2.18
C MET A 19 -0.98 5.50 1.37
N LEU A 20 -0.60 4.23 1.27
CA LEU A 20 0.56 3.77 0.51
C LEU A 20 0.38 3.98 -1.00
N ALA A 21 -0.82 3.70 -1.53
CA ALA A 21 -1.11 3.95 -2.93
C ALA A 21 -0.99 5.45 -3.25
N SER A 22 -1.59 6.32 -2.43
CA SER A 22 -1.47 7.77 -2.56
C SER A 22 -0.01 8.23 -2.48
N TRP A 23 0.77 7.68 -1.56
CA TRP A 23 2.20 7.99 -1.40
C TRP A 23 3.02 7.61 -2.64
N VAL A 24 2.81 6.41 -3.18
CA VAL A 24 3.52 5.93 -4.37
C VAL A 24 3.17 6.75 -5.61
N ILE A 25 1.88 7.08 -5.80
CA ILE A 25 1.42 7.94 -6.90
C ILE A 25 2.06 9.34 -6.81
N TRP A 26 2.10 9.91 -5.60
CA TRP A 26 2.71 11.21 -5.37
C TRP A 26 4.22 11.20 -5.69
N LYS A 27 4.95 10.16 -5.23
CA LYS A 27 6.38 9.97 -5.57
C LYS A 27 6.61 9.89 -7.08
N GLU A 28 5.80 9.09 -7.79
CA GLU A 28 5.90 8.96 -9.25
C GLU A 28 5.63 10.29 -9.96
N ARG A 29 4.59 11.03 -9.57
CA ARG A 29 4.30 12.36 -10.12
C ARG A 29 5.48 13.32 -9.90
N ASN A 30 6.06 13.33 -8.71
CA ASN A 30 7.22 14.17 -8.42
C ASN A 30 8.45 13.77 -9.22
N ALA A 31 8.70 12.47 -9.39
CA ALA A 31 9.81 12.00 -10.22
C ALA A 31 9.66 12.45 -11.68
N ARG A 32 8.43 12.42 -12.23
CA ARG A 32 8.14 12.89 -13.58
C ARG A 32 8.38 14.39 -13.73
N ILE A 33 7.91 15.19 -12.77
CA ILE A 33 7.98 16.66 -12.85
C ILE A 33 9.39 17.17 -12.56
N PHE A 34 10.00 16.74 -11.45
CA PHE A 34 11.25 17.32 -10.96
C PHE A 34 12.49 16.63 -11.54
N ASN A 35 12.41 15.33 -11.82
CA ASN A 35 13.55 14.56 -12.32
C ASN A 35 13.42 14.18 -13.81
N GLN A 36 12.31 14.53 -14.47
CA GLN A 36 11.98 14.10 -15.84
C GLN A 36 12.08 12.58 -16.03
N LYS A 37 11.80 11.82 -14.96
CA LYS A 37 11.85 10.34 -14.95
C LYS A 37 10.44 9.79 -14.87
N GLU A 38 10.07 9.01 -15.88
CA GLU A 38 8.82 8.26 -15.91
C GLU A 38 9.08 6.78 -15.65
N SER A 39 8.27 6.18 -14.77
CA SER A 39 8.18 4.74 -14.59
C SER A 39 6.96 4.19 -15.32
N THR A 40 7.06 2.95 -15.79
CA THR A 40 5.89 2.20 -16.26
C THR A 40 4.92 1.95 -15.11
N THR A 41 3.61 1.89 -15.40
CA THR A 41 2.58 1.54 -14.41
C THR A 41 2.90 0.22 -13.70
N THR A 42 3.44 -0.76 -14.42
CA THR A 42 3.89 -2.05 -13.86
C THR A 42 5.00 -1.88 -12.81
N ARG A 43 5.94 -0.97 -13.03
CA ARG A 43 7.01 -0.69 -12.07
C ARG A 43 6.48 0.06 -10.84
N VAL A 44 5.59 1.02 -11.02
CA VAL A 44 4.92 1.74 -9.92
C VAL A 44 4.14 0.76 -9.05
N PHE A 45 3.39 -0.15 -9.68
CA PHE A 45 2.64 -1.19 -8.98
C PHE A 45 3.56 -2.18 -8.24
N ARG A 46 4.70 -2.54 -8.82
CA ARG A 46 5.70 -3.38 -8.16
C ARG A 46 6.26 -2.73 -6.90
N ILE A 47 6.62 -1.44 -6.96
CA ILE A 47 7.09 -0.67 -5.80
C ILE A 47 6.03 -0.63 -4.70
N PHE A 48 4.77 -0.43 -5.08
CA PHE A 48 3.66 -0.47 -4.13
C PHE A 48 3.53 -1.83 -3.41
N ARG A 49 3.68 -2.95 -4.13
CA ARG A 49 3.67 -4.29 -3.53
C ARG A 49 4.88 -4.53 -2.62
N GLU A 50 6.06 -4.07 -3.02
CA GLU A 50 7.28 -4.13 -2.21
C GLU A 50 7.13 -3.34 -0.90
N ASP A 51 6.59 -2.11 -0.98
CA ASP A 51 6.27 -1.29 0.19
C ASP A 51 5.27 -2.04 1.09
N LEU A 52 4.15 -2.53 0.55
CA LEU A 52 3.17 -3.32 1.31
C LEU A 52 3.81 -4.53 2.04
N ALA A 53 4.68 -5.28 1.36
CA ALA A 53 5.39 -6.41 1.95
C ALA A 53 6.31 -5.99 3.09
N CYS A 54 7.04 -4.87 2.92
CA CYS A 54 7.87 -4.30 3.96
C CYS A 54 7.05 -3.93 5.21
N TRP A 55 5.90 -3.28 5.03
CA TRP A 55 5.01 -2.92 6.14
C TRP A 55 4.41 -4.16 6.82
N MET A 56 4.05 -5.20 6.05
CA MET A 56 3.62 -6.48 6.62
C MET A 56 4.71 -7.10 7.51
N MET A 57 5.95 -7.14 7.03
CA MET A 57 7.10 -7.65 7.79
C MET A 57 7.42 -6.81 9.02
N ALA A 58 7.22 -5.48 8.95
CA ALA A 58 7.39 -4.56 10.07
C ALA A 58 6.31 -4.69 11.17
N GLY A 59 5.36 -5.62 11.02
CA GLY A 59 4.36 -5.92 12.03
C GLY A 59 2.98 -5.31 11.80
N ALA A 60 2.70 -4.76 10.60
CA ALA A 60 1.36 -4.35 10.21
C ALA A 60 0.48 -5.57 9.88
N LYS A 61 0.13 -6.34 10.92
CA LYS A 61 -0.66 -7.59 10.84
C LYS A 61 -2.02 -7.42 10.15
N HIS A 62 -2.55 -6.20 10.11
CA HIS A 62 -3.84 -5.85 9.51
C HIS A 62 -3.82 -5.83 7.98
N ILE A 63 -2.64 -5.70 7.37
CA ILE A 63 -2.48 -5.76 5.92
C ILE A 63 -2.55 -7.20 5.45
N SER A 64 -1.94 -8.15 6.17
CA SER A 64 -1.86 -9.56 5.79
C SER A 64 -3.24 -10.21 5.60
N LEU A 65 -4.24 -9.76 6.36
CA LEU A 65 -5.63 -10.23 6.23
C LEU A 65 -6.30 -9.78 4.93
N LEU A 66 -5.91 -8.63 4.37
CA LEU A 66 -6.50 -8.04 3.16
C LEU A 66 -5.66 -8.30 1.90
N ALA A 67 -4.33 -8.26 2.02
CA ALA A 67 -3.39 -8.47 0.92
C ALA A 67 -3.34 -9.93 0.45
N GLY A 68 -3.85 -10.89 1.24
CA GLY A 68 -4.07 -12.26 0.76
C GLY A 68 -5.18 -12.38 -0.29
N GLN A 69 -5.94 -11.32 -0.56
CA GLN A 69 -7.04 -11.29 -1.54
C GLN A 69 -6.76 -10.42 -2.77
N ILE A 70 -5.56 -9.84 -2.92
CA ILE A 70 -5.15 -8.94 -4.01
C ILE A 70 -3.91 -9.51 -4.70
#